data_AF-A0AAJ2QFE3-F1
#
_entry.id   AF-A0AAJ2QFE3-F1
#
_cell.length_a   1.000
_cell.length_b   1.000
_cell.length_c   1.000
_cell.angle_alpha   90.00
_cell.angle_beta   90.00
_cell.angle_gamma   90.00
#
_symmetry.space_group_name_H-M   'P 1'
#
loop_
_entity.id
_entity.type
_entity.pdbx_description
1 polymer ?
#
loop_
_entity_poly.entity_id
_entity_poly.type
_entity_poly.pdbx_seq_one_letter_code
_entity_poly.pdbx_strand_id
1 'polypeptide(L)'
;MDTQVKRAGLNEDTNIVTVGVGGNSLPFADILTKCLTLGTVNKSCHDHYTNPPEGEESIEDRLARVQDEYIKMLVGVHQAAPNAKVIRIGYPAVLPDDASTCNRLALSEVGATTHADVDWLRDDVLKKLNTTIQKVSDFFGDRYVDIYSSNVGHDACQPADEKWVKGVCGDAADYWPTKINAVLDCAAGNKRATLVHPNAAGHANTANLVERAIRIALLDS
;
A
#
# COMPACT_ATOMS: atom_id res chain seq x y z
N MET A 1 -3.49 5.73 -25.59
CA MET A 1 -3.67 4.45 -24.87
C MET A 1 -2.59 4.32 -23.83
N ASP A 2 -3.01 4.31 -22.57
CA ASP A 2 -2.17 4.16 -21.38
C ASP A 2 -1.20 2.97 -21.52
N THR A 3 0.07 3.18 -21.12
CA THR A 3 1.12 2.16 -21.21
C THR A 3 0.77 0.91 -20.41
N GLN A 4 0.01 1.05 -19.31
CA GLN A 4 -0.37 -0.06 -18.45
C GLN A 4 -1.42 -0.95 -19.12
N VAL A 5 -2.44 -0.35 -19.74
CA VAL A 5 -3.48 -1.04 -20.52
C VAL A 5 -2.85 -1.84 -21.66
N LYS A 6 -1.88 -1.24 -22.38
CA LYS A 6 -1.14 -1.95 -23.44
C LYS A 6 -0.31 -3.10 -22.90
N ARG A 7 0.43 -2.89 -21.80
CA ARG A 7 1.26 -3.92 -21.17
C ARG A 7 0.44 -5.10 -20.65
N ALA A 8 -0.76 -4.84 -20.15
CA ALA A 8 -1.71 -5.86 -19.72
C ALA A 8 -2.39 -6.59 -20.89
N GLY A 9 -2.27 -6.08 -22.12
CA GLY A 9 -2.86 -6.71 -23.31
C GLY A 9 -4.40 -6.66 -23.33
N LEU A 10 -5.01 -5.68 -22.65
CA LEU A 10 -6.46 -5.57 -22.53
C LEU A 10 -7.10 -5.37 -23.91
N ASN A 11 -8.20 -6.09 -24.14
CA ASN A 11 -8.98 -6.06 -25.36
C ASN A 11 -10.45 -6.44 -25.07
N GLU A 12 -11.29 -6.43 -26.10
CA GLU A 12 -12.73 -6.71 -26.00
C GLU A 12 -13.07 -8.13 -25.51
N ASP A 13 -12.17 -9.10 -25.69
CA ASP A 13 -12.31 -10.48 -25.22
C ASP A 13 -11.89 -10.64 -23.74
N THR A 14 -11.39 -9.58 -23.10
CA THR A 14 -11.01 -9.65 -21.68
C THR A 14 -12.24 -9.70 -20.80
N ASN A 15 -12.38 -10.77 -19.99
CA ASN A 15 -13.52 -10.95 -19.09
C ASN A 15 -13.32 -10.36 -17.69
N ILE A 16 -12.09 -10.39 -17.16
CA ILE A 16 -11.77 -9.98 -15.78
C ILE A 16 -10.49 -9.16 -15.78
N VAL A 17 -10.50 -8.04 -15.05
CA VAL A 17 -9.30 -7.23 -14.81
C VAL A 17 -9.15 -7.01 -13.31
N THR A 18 -8.09 -7.56 -12.71
CA THR A 18 -7.75 -7.26 -11.30
C THR A 18 -6.67 -6.19 -11.24
N VAL A 19 -6.82 -5.22 -10.34
CA VAL A 19 -5.82 -4.14 -10.24
C VAL A 19 -5.61 -3.71 -8.78
N GLY A 20 -4.34 -3.78 -8.37
CA GLY A 20 -3.83 -3.21 -7.11
C GLY A 20 -2.73 -2.20 -7.39
N VAL A 21 -3.10 -0.92 -7.50
CA VAL A 21 -2.19 0.20 -7.77
C VAL A 21 -2.62 1.42 -6.94
N GLY A 22 -1.78 2.46 -6.88
CA GLY A 22 -2.07 3.73 -6.21
C GLY A 22 -1.03 4.13 -5.17
N GLY A 23 -0.37 3.16 -4.53
CA GLY A 23 0.66 3.38 -3.51
C GLY A 23 1.89 4.15 -4.03
N ASN A 24 2.22 4.02 -5.32
CA ASN A 24 3.29 4.78 -5.96
C ASN A 24 2.87 6.20 -6.38
N SER A 25 1.57 6.44 -6.60
CA SER A 25 1.03 7.79 -6.85
C SER A 25 0.94 8.60 -5.55
N LEU A 26 0.73 7.92 -4.41
CA LEU A 26 0.80 8.47 -3.04
C LEU A 26 2.25 8.62 -2.49
N PRO A 27 3.27 8.21 -3.24
CA PRO A 27 4.45 7.46 -2.76
C PRO A 27 4.51 7.12 -1.24
N PHE A 28 3.82 6.06 -0.80
CA PHE A 28 3.82 5.64 0.62
C PHE A 28 5.22 5.30 1.16
N ALA A 29 6.08 4.66 0.35
CA ALA A 29 7.44 4.30 0.74
C ALA A 29 8.30 5.54 1.09
N ASP A 30 8.13 6.63 0.35
CA ASP A 30 8.86 7.88 0.59
C ASP A 30 8.35 8.58 1.86
N ILE A 31 7.03 8.57 2.08
CA ILE A 31 6.41 9.10 3.30
C ILE A 31 6.95 8.32 4.51
N LEU A 32 6.90 6.99 4.50
CA LEU A 32 7.43 6.16 5.58
C LEU A 32 8.93 6.40 5.81
N THR A 33 9.71 6.53 4.74
CA THR A 33 11.14 6.86 4.82
C THR A 33 11.37 8.23 5.48
N LYS A 34 10.55 9.24 5.17
CA LYS A 34 10.60 10.55 5.81
C LYS A 34 10.32 10.43 7.31
N CYS A 35 9.30 9.66 7.69
CA CYS A 35 8.95 9.38 9.08
C CYS A 35 10.06 8.65 9.85
N LEU A 36 10.68 7.63 9.24
CA LEU A 36 11.87 6.98 9.78
C LEU A 36 12.98 8.00 10.03
N THR A 37 13.26 8.85 9.04
CA THR A 37 14.36 9.84 9.11
C THR A 37 14.13 10.86 10.21
N LEU A 38 12.96 11.50 10.25
CA LEU A 38 12.62 12.51 11.24
C LEU A 38 12.48 11.89 12.65
N GLY A 39 11.98 10.66 12.74
CA GLY A 39 11.86 9.91 13.99
C GLY A 39 13.19 9.65 14.70
N THR A 40 14.32 9.54 13.97
CA THR A 40 15.66 9.38 14.59
C THR A 40 16.07 10.56 15.48
N VAL A 41 15.52 11.75 15.19
CA VAL A 41 15.73 12.98 15.97
C VAL A 41 14.44 13.41 16.67
N ASN A 42 13.51 12.47 16.86
CA ASN A 42 12.21 12.64 17.52
C ASN A 42 11.38 13.82 16.97
N LYS A 43 11.46 14.04 15.66
CA LYS A 43 10.59 14.98 14.92
C LYS A 43 9.45 14.22 14.25
N SER A 44 8.28 14.88 14.20
CA SER A 44 7.06 14.40 13.57
C SER A 44 7.14 14.54 12.04
N CYS A 45 6.84 13.48 11.29
CA CYS A 45 6.65 13.60 9.85
C CYS A 45 5.24 14.08 9.49
N HIS A 46 4.26 13.86 10.36
CA HIS A 46 2.95 14.48 10.20
C HIS A 46 3.10 16.01 10.12
N ASP A 47 3.83 16.63 11.07
CA ASP A 47 4.03 18.09 11.09
C ASP A 47 4.72 18.58 9.80
N HIS A 48 5.66 17.79 9.28
CA HIS A 48 6.33 18.04 8.00
C HIS A 48 5.35 18.06 6.84
N TYR A 49 4.36 17.15 6.81
CA TYR A 49 3.36 17.09 5.74
C TYR A 49 2.16 18.02 5.95
N THR A 50 1.90 18.48 7.18
CA THR A 50 0.92 19.53 7.47
C THR A 50 1.42 20.89 6.99
N ASN A 51 2.72 21.16 7.12
CA ASN A 51 3.36 22.39 6.66
C ASN A 51 4.53 22.06 5.73
N PRO A 52 4.25 21.54 4.53
CA PRO A 52 5.29 21.07 3.64
C PRO A 52 6.18 22.24 3.19
N PRO A 53 7.51 22.03 3.07
CA PRO A 53 8.39 23.01 2.44
C PRO A 53 7.93 23.34 1.02
N GLU A 54 8.33 24.51 0.51
CA GLU A 54 8.04 24.91 -0.87
C GLU A 54 8.50 23.82 -1.86
N GLY A 55 7.59 23.41 -2.74
CA GLY A 55 7.81 22.36 -3.73
C GLY A 55 7.55 20.93 -3.26
N GLU A 56 7.19 20.72 -1.98
CA GLU A 56 6.71 19.43 -1.48
C GLU A 56 5.19 19.43 -1.32
N GLU A 57 4.56 18.32 -1.70
CA GLU A 57 3.10 18.19 -1.62
C GLU A 57 2.64 17.71 -0.24
N SER A 58 1.52 18.25 0.22
CA SER A 58 0.76 17.74 1.35
C SER A 58 0.23 16.32 1.09
N ILE A 59 -0.22 15.62 2.13
CA ILE A 59 -0.87 14.31 1.93
C ILE A 59 -2.20 14.47 1.18
N GLU A 60 -2.92 15.55 1.41
CA GLU A 60 -4.17 15.88 0.75
C GLU A 60 -3.99 16.03 -0.76
N ASP A 61 -2.98 16.78 -1.19
CA ASP A 61 -2.66 16.96 -2.62
C ASP A 61 -2.25 15.64 -3.27
N ARG A 62 -1.47 14.81 -2.57
CA ARG A 62 -1.08 13.48 -3.07
C ARG A 62 -2.29 12.56 -3.21
N LEU A 63 -3.22 12.57 -2.25
CA LEU A 63 -4.46 11.79 -2.31
C LEU A 63 -5.38 12.29 -3.44
N ALA A 64 -5.44 13.61 -3.68
CA ALA A 64 -6.16 14.17 -4.83
C ALA A 64 -5.54 13.70 -6.16
N ARG A 65 -4.20 13.71 -6.29
CA ARG A 65 -3.53 13.12 -7.45
C ARG A 65 -3.88 11.65 -7.60
N VAL A 66 -3.83 10.85 -6.53
CA VAL A 66 -4.19 9.42 -6.58
C VAL A 66 -5.58 9.27 -7.16
N GLN A 67 -6.56 10.04 -6.69
CA GLN A 67 -7.92 10.01 -7.21
C GLN A 67 -7.96 10.28 -8.72
N ASP A 68 -7.33 11.35 -9.17
CA ASP A 68 -7.32 11.76 -10.58
C ASP A 68 -6.64 10.73 -11.50
N GLU A 69 -5.49 10.20 -11.08
CA GLU A 69 -4.77 9.16 -11.83
C GLU A 69 -5.55 7.84 -11.85
N TYR A 70 -6.20 7.48 -10.76
CA TYR A 70 -7.02 6.26 -10.69
C TYR A 70 -8.24 6.35 -11.60
N ILE A 71 -8.92 7.51 -11.64
CA ILE A 71 -10.02 7.77 -12.57
C ILE A 71 -9.53 7.62 -14.02
N LYS A 72 -8.41 8.25 -14.38
CA LYS A 72 -7.84 8.17 -15.74
C LYS A 72 -7.51 6.74 -16.13
N MET A 73 -6.91 5.97 -15.23
CA MET A 73 -6.57 4.57 -15.48
C MET A 73 -7.83 3.71 -15.65
N LEU A 74 -8.87 3.89 -14.81
CA LEU A 74 -10.13 3.16 -14.97
C LEU A 74 -10.85 3.49 -16.28
N VAL A 75 -10.89 4.76 -16.69
CA VAL A 75 -11.40 5.14 -18.02
C VAL A 75 -10.65 4.38 -19.12
N GLY A 76 -9.32 4.32 -19.04
CA GLY A 76 -8.50 3.58 -20.01
C GLY A 76 -8.77 2.06 -20.01
N VAL A 77 -8.98 1.46 -18.84
CA VAL A 77 -9.31 0.04 -18.70
C VAL A 77 -10.68 -0.25 -19.32
N HIS A 78 -11.72 0.51 -18.95
CA HIS A 78 -13.08 0.32 -19.45
C HIS A 78 -13.20 0.59 -20.96
N GLN A 79 -12.41 1.52 -21.51
CA GLN A 79 -12.34 1.74 -22.95
C GLN A 79 -11.69 0.57 -23.71
N ALA A 80 -10.67 -0.06 -23.13
CA ALA A 80 -9.93 -1.14 -23.80
C ALA A 80 -10.57 -2.52 -23.61
N ALA A 81 -11.26 -2.74 -22.50
CA ALA A 81 -11.93 -3.99 -22.16
C ALA A 81 -13.38 -3.71 -21.71
N PRO A 82 -14.27 -3.25 -22.61
CA PRO A 82 -15.61 -2.80 -22.26
C PRO A 82 -16.51 -3.90 -21.67
N ASN A 83 -16.17 -5.18 -21.89
CA ASN A 83 -16.91 -6.33 -21.38
C ASN A 83 -16.34 -6.86 -20.05
N ALA A 84 -15.20 -6.37 -19.60
CA ALA A 84 -14.54 -6.90 -18.42
C ALA A 84 -15.23 -6.47 -17.13
N LYS A 85 -15.32 -7.40 -16.17
CA LYS A 85 -15.55 -7.03 -14.77
C LYS A 85 -14.22 -6.58 -14.16
N VAL A 86 -14.18 -5.35 -13.67
CA VAL A 86 -12.98 -4.80 -13.04
C VAL A 86 -13.07 -5.00 -11.53
N ILE A 87 -11.99 -5.55 -10.95
CA ILE A 87 -11.85 -5.87 -9.53
C ILE A 87 -10.67 -5.06 -8.97
N ARG A 88 -10.96 -4.16 -8.04
CA ARG A 88 -10.01 -3.24 -7.42
C ARG A 88 -9.56 -3.80 -6.07
N ILE A 89 -8.26 -3.83 -5.84
CA ILE A 89 -7.68 -4.47 -4.65
C ILE A 89 -7.16 -3.37 -3.72
N GLY A 90 -7.65 -3.35 -2.48
CA GLY A 90 -7.16 -2.47 -1.43
C GLY A 90 -5.80 -2.91 -0.86
N TYR A 91 -5.16 -2.00 -0.14
CA TYR A 91 -3.94 -2.29 0.63
C TYR A 91 -4.28 -2.93 1.99
N PRO A 92 -3.44 -3.86 2.49
CA PRO A 92 -3.61 -4.46 3.81
C PRO A 92 -3.38 -3.45 4.95
N ALA A 93 -3.80 -3.80 6.17
CA ALA A 93 -3.44 -3.09 7.39
C ALA A 93 -1.95 -3.32 7.73
N VAL A 94 -1.07 -2.46 7.21
CA VAL A 94 0.39 -2.60 7.42
C VAL A 94 0.90 -2.06 8.75
N LEU A 95 0.09 -1.23 9.42
CA LEU A 95 0.38 -0.58 10.70
C LEU A 95 -0.64 -1.07 11.76
N PRO A 96 -0.24 -1.23 13.03
CA PRO A 96 -1.13 -1.74 14.07
C PRO A 96 -2.24 -0.75 14.43
N ASP A 97 -3.33 -1.26 14.99
CA ASP A 97 -4.41 -0.44 15.55
C ASP A 97 -3.98 0.35 16.80
N ASP A 98 -2.98 -0.15 17.53
CA ASP A 98 -2.34 0.55 18.65
C ASP A 98 -0.85 0.74 18.33
N ALA A 99 -0.47 1.98 17.98
CA ALA A 99 0.91 2.32 17.65
C ALA A 99 1.90 2.06 18.80
N SER A 100 1.45 2.07 20.06
CA SER A 100 2.32 1.85 21.22
C SER A 100 2.93 0.44 21.26
N THR A 101 2.33 -0.50 20.53
CA THR A 101 2.84 -1.87 20.35
C THR A 101 4.10 -1.94 19.51
N CYS A 102 4.38 -0.94 18.66
CA CYS A 102 5.59 -0.90 17.85
C CYS A 102 6.83 -0.54 18.67
N ASN A 103 7.87 -1.35 18.59
CA ASN A 103 9.20 -1.06 19.10
C ASN A 103 9.97 -0.14 18.13
N ARG A 104 10.16 1.12 18.54
CA ARG A 104 10.85 2.14 17.75
C ARG A 104 12.33 1.86 17.44
N LEU A 105 12.93 0.86 18.10
CA LEU A 105 14.31 0.43 17.86
C LEU A 105 14.38 -0.77 16.90
N ALA A 106 13.24 -1.39 16.57
CA ALA A 106 13.18 -2.58 15.75
C ALA A 106 12.99 -2.23 14.27
N LEU A 107 14.04 -2.39 13.47
CA LEU A 107 13.93 -2.35 12.01
C LEU A 107 13.14 -3.54 11.44
N SER A 108 12.95 -4.61 12.22
CA SER A 108 12.01 -5.69 11.90
C SER A 108 10.54 -5.28 11.99
N GLU A 109 10.27 -4.05 12.44
CA GLU A 109 8.97 -3.38 12.53
C GLU A 109 9.05 -2.05 11.77
N VAL A 110 8.52 -0.94 12.30
CA VAL A 110 8.49 0.38 11.64
C VAL A 110 9.63 1.32 12.05
N GLY A 111 10.65 0.81 12.74
CA GLY A 111 11.86 1.56 13.08
C GLY A 111 11.60 2.84 13.88
N ALA A 112 12.44 3.86 13.68
CA ALA A 112 12.44 5.07 14.50
C ALA A 112 11.19 5.96 14.41
N THR A 113 10.24 5.63 13.52
CA THR A 113 8.94 6.31 13.35
C THR A 113 8.28 6.53 14.71
N THR A 114 7.79 7.74 14.98
CA THR A 114 7.14 8.02 16.27
C THR A 114 5.79 7.30 16.36
N HIS A 115 5.32 6.97 17.56
CA HIS A 115 4.01 6.32 17.71
C HIS A 115 2.86 7.18 17.15
N ALA A 116 2.93 8.50 17.36
CA ALA A 116 1.97 9.43 16.78
C ALA A 116 2.02 9.45 15.24
N ASP A 117 3.21 9.36 14.63
CA ASP A 117 3.34 9.23 13.18
C ASP A 117 2.83 7.87 12.67
N VAL A 118 2.97 6.78 13.45
CA VAL A 118 2.38 5.48 13.10
C VAL A 118 0.85 5.56 13.07
N ASP A 119 0.23 6.18 14.08
CA ASP A 119 -1.22 6.41 14.11
C ASP A 119 -1.67 7.26 12.90
N TRP A 120 -0.96 8.35 12.63
CA TRP A 120 -1.24 9.23 11.49
C TRP A 120 -1.06 8.52 10.15
N LEU A 121 0.01 7.75 9.95
CA LEU A 121 0.23 6.96 8.74
C LEU A 121 -0.90 5.92 8.53
N ARG A 122 -1.39 5.32 9.62
CA ARG A 122 -2.52 4.38 9.55
C ARG A 122 -3.79 5.09 9.12
N ASP A 123 -4.17 6.15 9.82
CA ASP A 123 -5.51 6.73 9.73
C ASP A 123 -5.63 7.77 8.59
N ASP A 124 -4.64 8.64 8.45
CA ASP A 124 -4.69 9.77 7.53
C ASP A 124 -4.01 9.51 6.19
N VAL A 125 -3.20 8.45 6.09
CA VAL A 125 -2.50 8.10 4.85
C VAL A 125 -3.05 6.81 4.27
N LEU A 126 -2.90 5.68 4.97
CA LEU A 126 -3.25 4.36 4.43
C LEU A 126 -4.76 4.12 4.34
N LYS A 127 -5.52 4.38 5.42
CA LYS A 127 -7.00 4.25 5.38
C LYS A 127 -7.62 5.22 4.39
N LYS A 128 -7.11 6.45 4.28
CA LYS A 128 -7.57 7.41 3.26
C LYS A 128 -7.24 6.95 1.84
N LEU A 129 -6.06 6.36 1.60
CA LEU A 129 -5.73 5.76 0.29
C LEU A 129 -6.74 4.68 -0.11
N ASN A 130 -7.01 3.73 0.79
CA ASN A 130 -8.01 2.68 0.55
C ASN A 130 -9.40 3.27 0.31
N THR A 131 -9.79 4.29 1.08
CA THR A 131 -11.07 4.98 0.92
C THR A 131 -11.17 5.69 -0.44
N THR A 132 -10.10 6.36 -0.90
CA THR A 132 -10.05 7.01 -2.22
C THR A 132 -10.21 5.97 -3.32
N ILE A 133 -9.47 4.86 -3.23
CA ILE A 133 -9.58 3.75 -4.19
C ILE A 133 -11.01 3.19 -4.21
N GLN A 134 -11.59 2.90 -3.04
CA GLN A 134 -12.94 2.34 -2.92
C GLN A 134 -13.98 3.28 -3.53
N LYS A 135 -13.97 4.57 -3.17
CA LYS A 135 -14.91 5.57 -3.70
C LYS A 135 -14.86 5.67 -5.23
N VAL A 136 -13.66 5.68 -5.81
CA VAL A 136 -13.52 5.71 -7.26
C VAL A 136 -14.00 4.40 -7.89
N SER A 137 -13.69 3.25 -7.27
CA SER A 137 -14.18 1.94 -7.73
C SER A 137 -15.71 1.88 -7.78
N ASP A 138 -16.35 2.33 -6.69
CA ASP A 138 -17.82 2.36 -6.57
C ASP A 138 -18.45 3.28 -7.61
N PHE A 139 -17.83 4.42 -7.93
CA PHE A 139 -18.29 5.33 -8.97
C PHE A 139 -18.33 4.68 -10.37
N PHE A 140 -17.37 3.81 -10.69
CA PHE A 140 -17.35 3.06 -11.95
C PHE A 140 -18.21 1.78 -11.92
N GLY A 141 -18.78 1.43 -10.76
CA GLY A 141 -19.50 0.16 -10.58
C GLY A 141 -18.57 -1.06 -10.49
N ASP A 142 -17.28 -0.82 -10.23
CA ASP A 142 -16.27 -1.85 -10.10
C ASP A 142 -16.31 -2.50 -8.72
N ARG A 143 -15.86 -3.75 -8.60
CA ARG A 143 -15.84 -4.44 -7.31
C ARG A 143 -14.57 -4.11 -6.53
N TYR A 144 -14.71 -3.54 -5.34
CA TYR A 144 -13.60 -3.37 -4.39
C TYR A 144 -13.41 -4.60 -3.50
N VAL A 145 -12.16 -5.05 -3.35
CA VAL A 145 -11.76 -6.14 -2.44
C VAL A 145 -11.01 -5.52 -1.27
N ASP A 146 -11.67 -5.55 -0.11
CA ASP A 146 -11.11 -5.06 1.14
C ASP A 146 -10.12 -6.06 1.75
N ILE A 147 -8.83 -5.83 1.49
CA ILE A 147 -7.75 -6.59 2.12
C ILE A 147 -7.49 -6.10 3.54
N TYR A 148 -7.75 -4.83 3.82
CA TYR A 148 -7.40 -4.18 5.08
C TYR A 148 -8.02 -4.91 6.27
N SER A 149 -9.34 -5.11 6.26
CA SER A 149 -10.06 -5.74 7.37
C SER A 149 -9.58 -7.14 7.71
N SER A 150 -9.18 -7.93 6.69
CA SER A 150 -8.66 -9.28 6.90
C SER A 150 -7.24 -9.33 7.48
N ASN A 151 -6.48 -8.23 7.36
CA ASN A 151 -5.09 -8.15 7.79
C ASN A 151 -4.94 -7.48 9.16
N VAL A 152 -6.02 -6.98 9.76
CA VAL A 152 -6.01 -6.42 11.13
C VAL A 152 -5.50 -7.49 12.11
N GLY A 153 -4.55 -7.10 12.97
CA GLY A 153 -3.86 -8.02 13.88
C GLY A 153 -2.70 -8.80 13.25
N HIS A 154 -2.36 -8.55 11.98
CA HIS A 154 -1.23 -9.16 11.26
C HIS A 154 -0.28 -8.13 10.64
N ASP A 155 -0.20 -6.94 11.26
CA ASP A 155 0.60 -5.80 10.83
C ASP A 155 2.12 -5.97 11.07
N ALA A 156 2.92 -4.96 10.70
CA ALA A 156 4.37 -5.03 10.76
C ALA A 156 4.95 -5.12 12.19
N CYS A 157 4.20 -4.71 13.21
CA CYS A 157 4.62 -4.66 14.61
C CYS A 157 4.23 -5.92 15.41
N GLN A 158 3.56 -6.88 14.76
CA GLN A 158 3.25 -8.17 15.37
C GLN A 158 4.49 -9.08 15.50
N PRO A 159 4.45 -10.09 16.39
CA PRO A 159 5.44 -11.15 16.45
C PRO A 159 5.67 -11.83 15.09
N ALA A 160 6.85 -12.43 14.91
CA ALA A 160 7.28 -12.94 13.60
C ALA A 160 6.41 -14.08 13.03
N ASP A 161 5.80 -14.87 13.90
CA ASP A 161 4.89 -15.97 13.59
C ASP A 161 3.44 -15.52 13.37
N GLU A 162 3.08 -14.33 13.85
CA GLU A 162 1.74 -13.76 13.68
C GLU A 162 1.68 -12.78 12.50
N LYS A 163 2.74 -12.01 12.24
CA LYS A 163 2.70 -10.96 11.22
C LYS A 163 2.55 -11.50 9.80
N TRP A 164 1.74 -10.81 9.00
CA TRP A 164 1.62 -11.02 7.55
C TRP A 164 2.32 -9.94 6.75
N VAL A 165 2.80 -8.90 7.43
CA VAL A 165 3.50 -7.76 6.88
C VAL A 165 4.93 -7.75 7.44
N LYS A 166 5.93 -7.55 6.59
CA LYS A 166 7.32 -7.42 7.04
C LYS A 166 7.54 -6.05 7.71
N GLY A 167 8.65 -5.89 8.42
CA GLY A 167 9.08 -4.56 8.85
C GLY A 167 9.70 -3.74 7.71
N VAL A 168 10.37 -2.66 8.07
CA VAL A 168 11.21 -1.87 7.16
C VAL A 168 12.40 -2.68 6.67
N CYS A 169 12.96 -3.52 7.54
CA CYS A 169 13.94 -4.55 7.23
C CYS A 169 13.39 -5.96 7.54
N GLY A 170 13.64 -6.93 6.67
CA GLY A 170 13.16 -8.30 6.87
C GLY A 170 13.83 -9.30 5.95
N ASP A 171 13.51 -10.58 6.14
CA ASP A 171 13.91 -11.64 5.22
C ASP A 171 13.13 -11.53 3.92
N ALA A 172 13.85 -11.48 2.79
CA ALA A 172 13.31 -11.51 1.44
C ALA A 172 14.35 -12.08 0.46
N ALA A 173 13.92 -12.35 -0.76
CA ALA A 173 14.77 -12.90 -1.81
C ALA A 173 15.88 -11.93 -2.26
N ASP A 174 16.91 -12.46 -2.92
CA ASP A 174 18.15 -11.71 -3.19
C ASP A 174 18.01 -10.51 -4.13
N TYR A 175 16.95 -10.47 -4.93
CA TYR A 175 16.63 -9.33 -5.80
C TYR A 175 16.12 -8.10 -5.01
N TRP A 176 15.79 -8.27 -3.73
CA TRP A 176 15.47 -7.13 -2.88
C TRP A 176 16.74 -6.37 -2.49
N PRO A 177 16.71 -5.03 -2.52
CA PRO A 177 17.86 -4.24 -2.10
C PRO A 177 18.12 -4.44 -0.60
N THR A 178 19.39 -4.45 -0.21
CA THR A 178 19.79 -4.41 1.21
C THR A 178 19.76 -2.98 1.76
N LYS A 179 19.77 -1.97 0.89
CA LYS A 179 19.80 -0.55 1.24
C LYS A 179 19.03 0.26 0.22
N ILE A 180 18.20 1.20 0.70
CA ILE A 180 17.45 2.14 -0.15
C ILE A 180 18.01 3.56 0.00
N ASN A 181 18.37 3.95 1.23
CA ASN A 181 19.00 5.23 1.54
C ASN A 181 19.84 5.10 2.82
N ALA A 182 20.30 6.23 3.38
CA ALA A 182 21.13 6.23 4.58
C ALA A 182 20.41 5.76 5.86
N VAL A 183 19.09 5.99 5.96
CA VAL A 183 18.28 5.62 7.14
C VAL A 183 17.74 4.19 7.00
N LEU A 184 17.43 3.77 5.76
CA LEU A 184 16.98 2.43 5.45
C LEU A 184 18.13 1.59 4.87
N ASP A 185 19.03 1.20 5.78
CA ASP A 185 20.15 0.30 5.52
C ASP A 185 19.98 -0.98 6.35
N CYS A 186 19.58 -2.06 5.68
CA CYS A 186 19.31 -3.36 6.29
C CYS A 186 20.51 -4.31 6.18
N ALA A 187 21.63 -3.88 5.56
CA ALA A 187 22.78 -4.72 5.30
C ALA A 187 23.47 -5.21 6.59
N ALA A 188 23.55 -4.33 7.60
CA ALA A 188 24.15 -4.67 8.90
C ALA A 188 23.43 -5.82 9.63
N GLY A 189 22.14 -6.01 9.36
CA GLY A 189 21.34 -7.12 9.92
C GLY A 189 21.33 -8.38 9.06
N ASN A 190 22.07 -8.42 7.94
CA ASN A 190 21.91 -9.42 6.89
C ASN A 190 20.45 -9.57 6.43
N LYS A 191 19.74 -8.44 6.32
CA LYS A 191 18.33 -8.36 5.93
C LYS A 191 18.16 -7.55 4.63
N ARG A 192 16.94 -7.59 4.09
CA ARG A 192 16.51 -6.84 2.91
C ARG A 192 15.62 -5.68 3.33
N ALA A 193 15.62 -4.60 2.57
CA ALA A 193 14.73 -3.45 2.76
C ALA A 193 13.33 -3.79 2.24
N THR A 194 12.52 -4.38 3.12
CA THR A 194 11.19 -4.92 2.80
C THR A 194 10.07 -3.88 2.87
N LEU A 195 10.30 -2.70 3.46
CA LEU A 195 9.37 -1.56 3.41
C LEU A 195 7.89 -1.94 3.65
N VAL A 196 7.60 -2.67 4.73
CA VAL A 196 6.23 -3.05 5.09
C VAL A 196 5.44 -3.78 3.99
N HIS A 197 6.13 -4.52 3.13
CA HIS A 197 5.46 -5.39 2.15
C HIS A 197 4.92 -6.65 2.82
N PRO A 198 3.83 -7.24 2.27
CA PRO A 198 3.34 -8.53 2.70
C PRO A 198 4.40 -9.63 2.60
N ASN A 199 4.35 -10.58 3.52
CA ASN A 199 5.07 -11.84 3.43
C ASN A 199 4.23 -12.90 2.71
N ALA A 200 4.69 -14.16 2.69
CA ALA A 200 3.98 -15.24 2.04
C ALA A 200 2.54 -15.46 2.57
N ALA A 201 2.32 -15.33 3.88
CA ALA A 201 0.99 -15.47 4.48
C ALA A 201 0.07 -14.30 4.09
N GLY A 202 0.59 -13.07 4.11
CA GLY A 202 -0.16 -11.89 3.64
C GLY A 202 -0.53 -11.99 2.17
N HIS A 203 0.39 -12.47 1.31
CA HIS A 203 0.08 -12.74 -0.09
C HIS A 203 -0.97 -13.84 -0.27
N ALA A 204 -0.91 -14.92 0.52
CA ALA A 204 -1.90 -15.99 0.48
C ALA A 204 -3.30 -15.50 0.89
N ASN A 205 -3.38 -14.67 1.93
CA ASN A 205 -4.64 -14.04 2.34
C ASN A 205 -5.23 -13.16 1.23
N THR A 206 -4.42 -12.29 0.62
CA THR A 206 -4.86 -11.48 -0.53
C THR A 206 -5.33 -12.35 -1.69
N ALA A 207 -4.59 -13.42 -2.02
CA ALA A 207 -4.96 -14.34 -3.08
C ALA A 207 -6.34 -14.98 -2.84
N ASN A 208 -6.63 -15.42 -1.62
CA ASN A 208 -7.93 -16.01 -1.27
C ASN A 208 -9.09 -15.04 -1.49
N LEU A 209 -8.92 -13.76 -1.10
CA LEU A 209 -9.97 -12.75 -1.25
C LEU A 209 -10.17 -12.34 -2.70
N VAL A 210 -9.09 -12.18 -3.46
CA VAL A 210 -9.15 -11.85 -4.89
C VAL A 210 -9.74 -13.01 -5.68
N GLU A 211 -9.33 -14.25 -5.42
CA GLU A 211 -9.89 -15.44 -6.08
C GLU A 211 -11.39 -15.55 -5.83
N ARG A 212 -11.84 -15.32 -4.59
CA ARG A 212 -13.28 -15.27 -4.27
C ARG A 212 -13.99 -14.19 -5.07
N ALA A 213 -13.43 -12.99 -5.19
CA ALA A 213 -14.02 -11.90 -5.97
C ALA A 213 -14.12 -12.25 -7.47
N ILE A 214 -13.09 -12.87 -8.04
CA ILE A 214 -13.08 -13.35 -9.43
C ILE A 214 -14.18 -14.39 -9.64
N ARG A 215 -14.27 -15.40 -8.75
CA ARG A 215 -15.29 -16.45 -8.85
C ARG A 215 -16.71 -15.87 -8.84
N ILE A 216 -16.98 -14.88 -7.98
CA ILE A 216 -18.31 -14.23 -7.96
C ILE A 216 -18.54 -13.47 -9.27
N ALA A 217 -17.55 -12.70 -9.75
CA ALA A 217 -17.69 -11.94 -11.00
C ALA A 217 -17.98 -12.83 -12.23
N LEU A 218 -17.41 -14.05 -12.25
CA LEU A 218 -17.65 -15.03 -13.31
C LEU A 218 -19.01 -15.74 -13.21
N LEU A 219 -19.64 -15.76 -12.04
CA LEU A 219 -20.99 -16.32 -11.86
C LEU A 219 -22.09 -15.33 -12.28
N ASP A 220 -21.79 -14.03 -12.25
CA ASP A 220 -22.69 -12.96 -12.68
C ASP A 220 -22.65 -12.72 -14.22
N SER A 221 -22.04 -13.64 -14.98
CA SER A 221 -21.76 -13.56 -16.43
C SER A 221 -22.77 -14.32 -17.30
#